data_AF-A0A419IYX9-F1
#
_entry.id   AF-A0A419IYX9-F1
#
_cell.length_a   1.000
_cell.length_b   1.000
_cell.length_c   1.000
_cell.angle_alpha   90.00
_cell.angle_beta   90.00
_cell.angle_gamma   90.00
#
_symmetry.space_group_name_H-M   'P 1'
#
loop_
_entity.id
_entity.type
_entity.pdbx_description
1 polymer ?
#
loop_
_entity_poly.entity_id
_entity_poly.type
_entity_poly.pdbx_seq_one_letter_code
_entity_poly.pdbx_strand_id
1 'polypeptide(L)'
;MSNPAIRGLQLVNLDVRALALEHGATPETLRGNECAAVIPPKDSWSTEHMLIKNVPASLPDQIISYSVINLLKKIDKAIILGATLPQELLQPDELQLFLEDMCAKYGR
;
A
#
# COMPACT_ATOMS: atom_id res chain seq x y z
N MET A 1 -8.91 -14.90 -12.38
CA MET A 1 -9.09 -14.26 -11.07
C MET A 1 -8.00 -13.21 -10.90
N SER A 2 -8.36 -11.98 -10.55
CA SER A 2 -7.37 -10.94 -10.23
C SER A 2 -6.85 -11.18 -8.81
N ASN A 3 -5.53 -11.17 -8.61
CA ASN A 3 -4.94 -11.34 -7.29
C ASN A 3 -5.38 -10.18 -6.37
N PRO A 4 -6.05 -10.45 -5.23
CA PRO A 4 -6.55 -9.43 -4.31
C PRO A 4 -5.48 -8.45 -3.81
N ALA A 5 -4.26 -8.93 -3.56
CA ALA A 5 -3.15 -8.09 -3.13
C ALA A 5 -2.71 -7.14 -4.25
N ILE A 6 -2.60 -7.65 -5.49
CA ILE A 6 -2.26 -6.84 -6.66
C ILE A 6 -3.34 -5.76 -6.89
N ARG A 7 -4.61 -6.12 -6.84
CA ARG A 7 -5.71 -5.16 -6.99
C ARG A 7 -5.76 -4.15 -5.84
N GLY A 8 -5.55 -4.62 -4.60
CA GLY A 8 -5.52 -3.77 -3.41
C GLY A 8 -4.43 -2.71 -3.52
N LEU A 9 -3.24 -3.12 -3.93
CA LEU A 9 -2.12 -2.22 -4.11
C LEU A 9 -2.36 -1.19 -5.24
N GLN A 10 -2.99 -1.57 -6.36
CA GLN A 10 -3.43 -0.61 -7.40
C GLN A 10 -4.36 0.47 -6.85
N LEU A 11 -5.33 0.07 -6.03
CA LEU A 11 -6.29 0.99 -5.44
C LEU A 11 -5.62 1.90 -4.39
N VAL A 12 -4.72 1.36 -3.57
CA VAL A 12 -3.94 2.16 -2.62
C VAL A 12 -3.08 3.20 -3.35
N ASN A 13 -2.50 2.87 -4.51
CA ASN A 13 -1.77 3.86 -5.30
C ASN A 13 -2.65 5.06 -5.70
N LEU A 14 -3.87 4.81 -6.18
CA LEU A 14 -4.83 5.87 -6.51
C LEU A 14 -5.22 6.69 -5.29
N ASP A 15 -5.48 6.01 -4.17
CA ASP A 15 -5.84 6.68 -2.92
C ASP A 15 -4.71 7.57 -2.39
N VAL A 16 -3.44 7.13 -2.48
CA VAL A 16 -2.28 7.93 -2.08
C VAL A 16 -2.12 9.17 -2.95
N ARG A 17 -2.37 9.06 -4.26
CA ARG A 17 -2.37 10.23 -5.16
C ARG A 17 -3.46 11.23 -4.77
N ALA A 18 -4.66 10.74 -4.45
CA ALA A 18 -5.75 11.59 -3.97
C ALA A 18 -5.37 12.28 -2.64
N LEU A 19 -4.84 11.52 -1.68
CA LEU A 19 -4.39 12.04 -0.38
C LEU A 19 -3.31 13.12 -0.54
N ALA A 20 -2.36 12.91 -1.45
CA ALA A 20 -1.32 13.89 -1.75
C ALA A 20 -1.90 15.19 -2.32
N LEU A 21 -2.84 15.09 -3.26
CA LEU A 21 -3.53 16.26 -3.83
C LEU A 21 -4.33 17.03 -2.77
N GLU A 22 -5.02 16.33 -1.86
CA GLU A 22 -5.77 16.94 -0.75
C GLU A 22 -4.88 17.75 0.19
N HIS A 23 -3.61 17.36 0.32
CA HIS A 23 -2.61 18.04 1.14
C HIS A 23 -1.80 19.10 0.36
N GLY A 24 -2.23 19.47 -0.85
CA GLY A 24 -1.57 20.48 -1.67
C GLY A 24 -0.25 20.01 -2.32
N ALA A 25 0.06 18.71 -2.22
CA ALA A 25 1.19 18.10 -2.89
C ALA A 25 0.85 17.77 -4.35
N THR A 26 1.87 17.51 -5.16
CA THR A 26 1.71 17.22 -6.60
C THR A 26 2.27 15.84 -6.92
N PRO A 27 1.42 14.81 -7.08
CA PRO A 27 1.85 13.49 -7.51
C PRO A 27 2.10 13.47 -9.02
N GLU A 28 3.23 12.90 -9.43
CA GLU A 28 3.64 12.71 -10.81
C GLU A 28 4.03 11.25 -11.06
N THR A 29 3.59 10.69 -12.19
CA THR A 29 4.06 9.37 -12.62
C THR A 29 5.36 9.54 -13.40
N LEU A 30 6.45 8.97 -12.88
CA LEU A 30 7.72 8.91 -13.58
C LEU A 30 7.74 7.68 -14.50
N ARG A 31 8.16 7.88 -15.76
CA ARG A 31 8.44 6.81 -16.71
C ARG A 31 9.97 6.66 -16.81
N GLY A 32 10.54 5.70 -16.10
CA GLY A 32 12.00 5.51 -16.06
C GLY A 32 12.46 4.68 -14.86
N ASN A 33 13.70 4.20 -14.93
CA ASN A 33 14.24 3.12 -14.11
C ASN A 33 15.15 3.66 -12.98
N GLU A 34 14.66 4.60 -12.16
CA GLU A 34 15.50 5.23 -11.12
C GLU A 34 15.65 4.36 -9.86
N CYS A 35 14.78 3.35 -9.65
CA CYS A 35 14.89 2.37 -8.55
C CYS A 35 15.27 0.95 -9.03
N ALA A 36 16.21 0.84 -9.98
CA ALA A 36 16.60 -0.41 -10.64
C ALA A 36 17.09 -1.57 -9.73
N ALA A 37 17.25 -1.35 -8.41
CA ALA A 37 17.69 -2.38 -7.47
C ALA A 37 16.60 -3.40 -7.10
N VAL A 38 15.31 -3.08 -7.27
CA VAL A 38 14.18 -3.98 -6.98
C VAL A 38 13.28 -4.03 -8.19
N ILE A 39 13.59 -4.92 -9.14
CA ILE A 39 12.80 -5.08 -10.37
C ILE A 39 11.61 -6.01 -10.06
N PRO A 40 10.35 -5.53 -10.09
CA PRO A 40 9.20 -6.41 -10.03
C PRO A 40 9.14 -7.32 -11.27
N PRO A 41 8.52 -8.50 -11.21
CA PRO A 41 8.27 -9.32 -12.38
C PRO A 41 7.57 -8.51 -13.47
N LYS A 42 8.05 -8.59 -14.72
CA LYS A 42 7.56 -7.79 -15.86
C LYS A 42 6.03 -7.92 -15.98
N ASP A 43 5.37 -6.76 -16.16
CA ASP A 43 3.92 -6.55 -16.29
C ASP A 43 3.10 -6.34 -15.00
N SER A 44 3.70 -5.83 -13.92
CA SER A 44 2.94 -5.32 -12.78
C SER A 44 2.94 -3.79 -12.72
N TRP A 45 1.78 -3.21 -12.41
CA TRP A 45 1.59 -1.79 -12.06
C TRP A 45 2.50 -1.32 -10.91
N SER A 46 3.10 -2.26 -10.15
CA SER A 46 4.16 -1.98 -9.17
C SER A 46 5.51 -1.57 -9.81
N THR A 47 5.56 -1.42 -11.12
CA THR A 47 6.68 -0.82 -11.88
C THR A 47 6.48 0.69 -12.11
N GLU A 48 5.30 1.23 -11.81
CA GLU A 48 5.07 2.67 -11.84
C GLU A 48 5.82 3.35 -10.70
N HIS A 49 6.65 4.32 -11.05
CA HIS A 49 7.33 5.16 -10.09
C HIS A 49 6.46 6.41 -9.87
N MET A 50 6.14 6.68 -8.62
CA MET A 50 5.37 7.87 -8.23
C MET A 50 6.29 8.82 -7.48
N LEU A 51 6.45 10.03 -8.02
CA LEU A 51 7.11 11.14 -7.34
C LEU A 51 6.04 12.04 -6.76
N ILE A 52 6.19 12.46 -5.50
CA ILE A 52 5.29 13.44 -4.89
C ILE A 52 6.12 14.69 -4.59
N LYS A 53 5.75 15.82 -5.20
CA LYS A 53 6.40 17.12 -5.02
C LYS A 53 5.60 17.98 -4.04
N ASN A 54 6.25 19.02 -3.49
CA ASN A 54 5.63 19.98 -2.56
C ASN A 54 4.97 19.31 -1.34
N VAL A 55 5.63 18.28 -0.82
CA VAL A 55 5.13 17.43 0.26
C VAL A 55 5.22 18.19 1.60
N PRO A 56 4.10 18.40 2.31
CA PRO A 56 4.12 18.90 3.68
C PRO A 56 4.85 17.91 4.60
N ALA A 57 5.53 18.41 5.63
CA ALA A 57 6.38 17.58 6.49
C ALA A 57 5.67 16.37 7.14
N SER A 58 4.36 16.47 7.39
CA SER A 58 3.55 15.39 7.99
C SER A 58 3.02 14.36 7.00
N LEU A 59 2.99 14.67 5.70
CA LEU A 59 2.34 13.83 4.69
C LEU A 59 3.04 12.47 4.47
N PRO A 60 4.39 12.34 4.53
CA PRO A 60 5.04 11.04 4.35
C PRO A 60 4.56 9.98 5.36
N ASP A 61 4.54 10.31 6.65
CA ASP A 61 4.10 9.37 7.70
C ASP A 61 2.62 9.00 7.54
N GLN A 62 1.79 9.96 7.14
CA GLN A 62 0.38 9.71 6.83
C GLN A 62 0.22 8.77 5.65
N ILE A 63 0.99 8.97 4.56
CA ILE A 63 0.96 8.08 3.39
C ILE A 63 1.38 6.67 3.76
N ILE A 64 2.44 6.51 4.56
CA ILE A 64 2.93 5.18 4.98
C ILE A 64 1.85 4.47 5.80
N SER A 65 1.33 5.14 6.84
CA SER A 65 0.28 4.60 7.71
C SER A 65 -0.99 4.25 6.92
N TYR A 66 -1.45 5.18 6.08
CA TYR A 66 -2.61 4.97 5.22
C TYR A 66 -2.40 3.77 4.28
N SER A 67 -1.24 3.65 3.65
CA SER A 67 -0.98 2.64 2.62
C SER A 67 -1.03 1.23 3.19
N VAL A 68 -0.35 0.99 4.31
CA VAL A 68 -0.28 -0.34 4.94
C VAL A 68 -1.67 -0.76 5.42
N ILE A 69 -2.36 0.09 6.17
CA ILE A 69 -3.66 -0.24 6.76
C ILE A 69 -4.73 -0.42 5.69
N ASN A 70 -4.78 0.46 4.68
CA ASN A 70 -5.78 0.32 3.61
C ASN A 70 -5.49 -0.85 2.68
N LEU A 71 -4.23 -1.25 2.50
CA LEU A 71 -3.93 -2.46 1.75
C LEU A 71 -4.54 -3.69 2.45
N LEU A 72 -4.31 -3.83 3.76
CA LEU A 72 -4.89 -4.93 4.55
C LEU A 72 -6.42 -4.92 4.50
N LYS A 73 -7.04 -3.75 4.68
CA LYS A 73 -8.51 -3.58 4.58
C LYS A 73 -9.06 -3.99 3.21
N LYS A 74 -8.37 -3.63 2.12
CA LYS A 74 -8.79 -3.97 0.76
C LYS A 74 -8.60 -5.47 0.48
N ILE A 75 -7.52 -6.08 0.97
CA ILE A 75 -7.28 -7.52 0.83
C ILE A 75 -8.34 -8.31 1.59
N ASP A 76 -8.55 -8.01 2.88
CA ASP A 76 -9.56 -8.66 3.73
C ASP A 76 -10.96 -8.60 3.11
N LYS A 77 -11.35 -7.42 2.62
CA LYS A 77 -12.64 -7.22 1.93
C LYS A 77 -12.75 -8.04 0.65
N ALA A 78 -11.68 -8.16 -0.12
CA ALA A 78 -11.68 -8.88 -1.39
C ALA A 78 -11.74 -10.40 -1.21
N ILE A 79 -11.20 -10.92 -0.09
CA ILE A 79 -11.23 -12.35 0.25
C ILE A 79 -12.33 -12.70 1.27
N ILE A 80 -13.13 -11.71 1.69
CA ILE A 80 -14.29 -11.84 2.59
C ILE A 80 -13.88 -12.52 3.91
N LEU A 81 -12.72 -12.14 4.44
CA LEU A 81 -12.19 -12.74 5.66
C LEU A 81 -12.92 -12.24 6.91
N GLY A 82 -13.29 -10.96 6.93
CA GLY A 82 -13.96 -10.34 8.08
C GLY A 82 -13.06 -10.29 9.32
N ALA A 83 -11.75 -10.20 9.12
CA ALA A 83 -10.79 -10.17 10.21
C ALA A 83 -10.82 -8.83 10.96
N THR A 84 -10.44 -8.87 12.23
CA THR A 84 -10.23 -7.65 13.01
C THR A 84 -8.88 -7.07 12.63
N LEU A 85 -8.89 -6.01 11.83
CA LEU A 85 -7.68 -5.33 11.36
C LEU A 85 -7.28 -4.18 12.29
N PRO A 86 -5.98 -3.88 12.41
CA PRO A 86 -5.51 -2.71 13.15
C PRO A 86 -6.06 -1.41 12.53
N GLN A 87 -6.34 -0.43 13.38
CA GLN A 87 -6.80 0.90 12.93
C GLN A 87 -5.64 1.85 12.65
N GLU A 88 -4.49 1.60 13.28
CA GLU A 88 -3.27 2.40 13.16
C GLU A 88 -2.10 1.50 12.75
N LEU A 89 -1.07 2.10 12.16
CA LEU A 89 0.14 1.39 11.76
C LEU A 89 0.87 0.83 12.99
N LEU A 90 0.94 -0.50 13.07
CA LEU A 90 1.71 -1.21 14.09
C LEU A 90 3.22 -1.02 13.85
N GLN A 91 4.03 -1.21 14.89
CA GLN A 91 5.47 -1.28 14.72
C GLN A 91 5.85 -2.47 13.83
N PRO A 92 7.00 -2.43 13.12
CA PRO A 92 7.38 -3.48 12.18
C PRO A 92 7.31 -4.91 12.74
N ASP A 93 7.84 -5.13 13.94
CA ASP A 93 7.85 -6.44 14.59
C ASP A 93 6.42 -6.92 14.95
N GLU A 94 5.58 -6.01 15.44
CA GLU A 94 4.19 -6.28 15.78
C GLU A 94 3.34 -6.56 14.53
N LEU A 95 3.58 -5.82 13.45
CA LEU A 95 2.93 -6.02 12.17
C LEU A 95 3.28 -7.39 11.58
N GLN A 96 4.55 -7.81 11.68
CA GLN A 96 4.97 -9.13 11.23
C GLN A 96 4.24 -10.23 11.99
N LEU A 97 4.23 -10.18 13.33
CA LEU A 97 3.53 -11.16 14.16
C LEU A 97 2.03 -11.22 13.83
N PHE A 98 1.40 -10.07 13.60
CA PHE A 98 0.00 -10.00 13.18
C PHE A 98 -0.24 -10.71 11.84
N LEU A 99 0.62 -10.47 10.84
CA LEU A 99 0.50 -11.11 9.52
C LEU A 99 0.72 -12.62 9.59
N GLU A 100 1.65 -13.08 10.43
CA GLU A 100 1.91 -14.49 10.67
C GLU A 100 0.71 -15.18 11.33
N ASP A 101 0.10 -14.57 12.35
CA ASP A 101 -1.14 -15.07 12.98
C ASP A 101 -2.29 -15.17 11.98
N MET A 102 -2.48 -14.12 11.16
CA MET A 102 -3.47 -14.11 10.08
C MET A 102 -3.25 -15.26 9.10
N CYS A 103 -2.00 -15.50 8.68
CA CYS A 103 -1.67 -16.61 7.80
C CYS A 103 -1.92 -17.98 8.46
N ALA A 104 -1.55 -18.14 9.73
CA ALA A 104 -1.76 -19.39 10.46
C ALA A 104 -3.26 -19.71 10.63
N LYS A 105 -4.07 -18.68 10.86
CA LYS A 105 -5.51 -18.79 11.08
C LYS A 105 -6.31 -19.02 9.80
N TYR A 106 -5.92 -18.36 8.70
CA TYR A 106 -6.73 -18.28 7.49
C TYR A 106 -6.07 -18.80 6.21
N GLY A 107 -4.76 -19.08 6.23
CA GLY A 107 -4.00 -19.55 5.06
C GLY A 107 -4.18 -21.04 4.74
N ARG A 108 -5.30 -21.65 5.14
CA ARG A 108 -5.62 -23.07 4.88
C ARG A 108 -6.51 -23.23 3.65
#